data_AF-A0A1Y3EB03-F1
#
_entry.id   AF-A0A1Y3EB03-F1
#
_cell.length_a   1.000
_cell.length_b   1.000
_cell.length_c   1.000
_cell.angle_alpha   90.00
_cell.angle_beta   90.00
_cell.angle_gamma   90.00
#
_symmetry.space_group_name_H-M   'P 1'
#
loop_
_entity.id
_entity.type
_entity.pdbx_description
1 polymer ?
#
loop_
_entity_poly.entity_id
_entity_poly.type
_entity_poly.pdbx_seq_one_letter_code
_entity_poly.pdbx_strand_id
1 'polypeptide(L)'
;MQYSDQYTGSSPGQILCCQCGTVINPNPANKCVACIRTTVDITECIPRQCQLYSCKFCNRYLNPPSTWVHAELESKELLRICLKKIPVLKQVRLVDAKFIWTEPHSKRIKVMLTIQKEVLGGVILQQSVVVEYVIHNQMCDACQKIEAKDYWRACVQIRQKSTHKKSLYYLEQLILKYKLNENISFVKQVNGGMDFFYSKNQHAWKLVQFIGSVLASQYGTSKELVTHDASSNIYDYKRTYSVEIVPVCKDDIVCLSKNLAQSLGNFSQVLICYRTSKFIHLVEPHTGRVCEVSPNVYWRSPFYSIAQHADFFEYTVLDVEWINVEDCLRYANGETANDKYLAVEALVVKSSELGRLDAKQYYCRTHLGYVLKAGDTVLGFDTIGCNVNNDNFNSLNRDDVADVILVRKIFDRTRRNRRRLWKLKRLEAELMETDSLDNDYTGFLEDLEEDSVLREKVNIYRDPTKQHIPVAEDEFDDDLPAVDLQEMLSDLCINDQEMDDAR
;
A
#
# COMPACT_ATOMS: atom_id res chain seq x y z
N MET A 1 -54.92 22.06 -48.11
CA MET A 1 -54.93 20.58 -48.07
C MET A 1 -54.45 20.13 -46.71
N GLN A 2 -55.36 19.67 -45.87
CA GLN A 2 -55.16 18.59 -44.90
C GLN A 2 -56.57 18.19 -44.44
N TYR A 3 -56.99 17.01 -44.89
CA TYR A 3 -58.31 16.44 -44.64
C TYR A 3 -58.44 16.10 -43.16
N SER A 4 -59.52 16.57 -42.53
CA SER A 4 -59.98 16.11 -41.22
C SER A 4 -60.83 14.86 -41.39
N ASP A 5 -60.29 13.69 -41.03
CA ASP A 5 -61.05 12.44 -40.96
C ASP A 5 -62.04 12.48 -39.79
N GLN A 6 -63.32 12.64 -40.13
CA GLN A 6 -64.44 12.44 -39.21
C GLN A 6 -64.70 10.92 -39.09
N TYR A 7 -64.20 10.30 -38.02
CA TYR A 7 -64.60 8.94 -37.66
C TYR A 7 -65.97 8.96 -36.97
N THR A 8 -66.96 8.35 -37.62
CA THR A 8 -68.26 7.98 -37.06
C THR A 8 -68.09 6.97 -35.92
N GLY A 9 -68.36 7.39 -34.68
CA GLY A 9 -68.33 6.52 -33.51
C GLY A 9 -69.54 5.58 -33.48
N SER A 10 -69.38 4.33 -33.91
CA SER A 10 -70.32 3.24 -33.62
C SER A 10 -70.31 2.98 -32.11
N SER A 11 -71.41 3.23 -31.41
CA SER A 11 -71.58 2.81 -30.02
C SER A 11 -71.48 1.28 -29.94
N PRO A 12 -70.60 0.71 -29.10
CA PRO A 12 -70.50 -0.74 -28.97
C PRO A 12 -71.82 -1.31 -28.45
N GLY A 13 -72.37 -2.31 -29.14
CA GLY A 13 -73.61 -2.97 -28.72
C GLY A 13 -73.45 -3.58 -27.33
N GLN A 14 -74.37 -3.29 -26.40
CA GLN A 14 -74.30 -3.78 -25.03
C GLN A 14 -74.90 -5.18 -24.89
N ILE A 15 -74.30 -6.02 -24.05
CA ILE A 15 -74.77 -7.39 -23.73
C ILE A 15 -75.09 -7.49 -22.23
N LEU A 16 -75.87 -8.50 -21.83
CA LEU A 16 -76.12 -8.79 -20.41
C LEU A 16 -75.05 -9.76 -19.88
N CYS A 17 -74.59 -9.53 -18.65
CA CYS A 17 -73.72 -10.46 -17.93
C CYS A 17 -74.43 -11.81 -17.74
N CYS A 18 -73.76 -12.91 -18.11
CA CYS A 18 -74.33 -14.25 -18.04
C CYS A 18 -74.66 -14.77 -16.62
N GLN A 19 -74.19 -14.10 -15.57
CA GLN A 19 -74.37 -14.54 -14.17
C GLN A 19 -75.31 -13.63 -13.35
N CYS A 20 -75.28 -12.31 -13.57
CA CYS A 20 -76.06 -11.35 -12.77
C CYS A 20 -77.01 -10.48 -13.59
N GLY A 21 -77.02 -10.60 -14.92
CA GLY A 21 -77.93 -9.85 -15.79
C GLY A 21 -77.62 -8.35 -15.92
N THR A 22 -76.50 -7.86 -15.39
CA THR A 22 -76.10 -6.45 -15.55
C THR A 22 -75.69 -6.14 -16.99
N VAL A 23 -76.08 -4.98 -17.52
CA VAL A 23 -75.69 -4.50 -18.85
C VAL A 23 -74.20 -4.15 -18.89
N ILE A 24 -73.46 -4.73 -19.83
CA ILE A 24 -72.00 -4.57 -19.99
C ILE A 24 -71.61 -4.38 -21.45
N ASN A 25 -70.43 -3.81 -21.69
CA ASN A 25 -69.81 -3.87 -23.02
C ASN A 25 -69.33 -5.32 -23.30
N PRO A 26 -69.38 -5.79 -24.55
CA PRO A 26 -68.96 -7.14 -24.91
C PRO A 26 -67.51 -7.39 -24.50
N ASN A 27 -67.27 -8.49 -23.79
CA ASN A 27 -65.95 -8.95 -23.43
C ASN A 27 -65.82 -10.46 -23.68
N PRO A 28 -64.60 -11.00 -23.85
CA PRO A 28 -64.41 -12.44 -24.15
C PRO A 28 -65.03 -13.39 -23.12
N ALA A 29 -65.20 -12.93 -21.87
CA ALA A 29 -65.75 -13.72 -20.77
C ALA A 29 -67.29 -13.63 -20.64
N ASN A 30 -67.98 -12.74 -21.37
CA ASN A 30 -69.40 -12.40 -21.24
C ASN A 30 -69.88 -12.17 -19.79
N LYS A 31 -68.97 -11.72 -18.90
CA LYS A 31 -69.20 -11.51 -17.47
C LYS A 31 -68.88 -10.07 -17.08
N CYS A 32 -69.64 -9.51 -16.14
CA CYS A 32 -69.34 -8.19 -15.59
C CYS A 32 -68.08 -8.24 -14.69
N VAL A 33 -67.45 -7.08 -14.48
CA VAL A 33 -66.23 -6.96 -13.67
C VAL A 33 -66.42 -7.49 -12.25
N ALA A 34 -67.60 -7.28 -11.66
CA ALA A 34 -67.92 -7.77 -10.32
C ALA A 34 -67.92 -9.31 -10.27
N CYS A 35 -68.66 -9.98 -11.17
CA CYS A 35 -68.70 -11.44 -11.22
C CYS A 35 -67.33 -12.05 -11.53
N ILE A 36 -66.53 -11.44 -12.41
CA ILE A 36 -65.17 -11.92 -12.71
C ILE A 36 -64.30 -11.88 -11.43
N ARG A 37 -64.32 -10.76 -10.69
CA ARG A 37 -63.56 -10.61 -9.43
C ARG A 37 -63.98 -11.60 -8.34
N THR A 38 -65.24 -12.03 -8.31
CA THR A 38 -65.70 -13.02 -7.32
C THR A 38 -65.29 -14.45 -7.70
N THR A 39 -65.21 -14.74 -9.01
CA THR A 39 -64.93 -16.11 -9.50
C THR A 39 -63.46 -16.42 -9.72
N VAL A 40 -62.61 -15.41 -9.91
CA VAL A 40 -61.19 -15.62 -10.21
C VAL A 40 -60.31 -14.78 -9.30
N ASP A 41 -59.48 -15.45 -8.50
CA ASP A 41 -58.40 -14.85 -7.72
C ASP A 41 -57.05 -15.12 -8.41
N ILE A 42 -56.35 -14.06 -8.82
CA ILE A 42 -55.01 -14.18 -9.42
C ILE A 42 -53.95 -14.40 -8.34
N THR A 43 -54.25 -14.07 -7.10
CA THR A 43 -53.27 -13.98 -6.01
C THR A 43 -53.09 -15.27 -5.22
N GLU A 44 -53.81 -16.34 -5.56
CA GLU A 44 -53.75 -17.64 -4.85
C GLU A 44 -52.35 -18.25 -4.82
N CYS A 45 -51.57 -18.07 -5.89
CA CYS A 45 -50.23 -18.65 -6.00
C CYS A 45 -49.15 -17.85 -5.23
N ILE A 46 -49.51 -16.75 -4.58
CA ILE A 46 -48.56 -15.84 -3.93
C ILE A 46 -48.63 -16.05 -2.41
N PRO A 47 -47.50 -16.36 -1.76
CA PRO A 47 -47.47 -16.50 -0.31
C PRO A 47 -47.78 -15.15 0.34
N ARG A 48 -48.74 -15.14 1.28
CA ARG A 48 -49.09 -13.94 2.06
C ARG A 48 -48.02 -13.58 3.09
N GLN A 49 -47.21 -14.55 3.50
CA GLN A 49 -46.14 -14.38 4.47
C GLN A 49 -44.81 -14.95 3.95
N CYS A 50 -43.72 -14.21 4.14
CA CYS A 50 -42.36 -14.59 3.76
C CYS A 50 -41.36 -14.26 4.87
N GLN A 51 -40.20 -14.89 4.84
CA GLN A 51 -39.12 -14.65 5.81
C GLN A 51 -37.93 -13.93 5.17
N LEU A 52 -37.42 -12.91 5.86
CA LEU A 52 -36.18 -12.21 5.54
C LEU A 52 -35.19 -12.40 6.68
N TYR A 53 -33.90 -12.49 6.35
CA TYR A 53 -32.84 -12.56 7.34
C TYR A 53 -32.04 -11.26 7.33
N SER A 54 -31.81 -10.68 8.50
CA SER A 54 -31.02 -9.47 8.70
C SER A 54 -29.94 -9.68 9.75
N CYS A 55 -28.79 -9.03 9.58
CA CYS A 55 -27.70 -9.10 10.53
C CYS A 55 -27.78 -7.98 11.56
N LYS A 56 -27.85 -8.37 12.84
CA LYS A 56 -27.96 -7.45 13.99
C LYS A 56 -26.80 -6.44 14.10
N PHE A 57 -25.61 -6.81 13.65
CA PHE A 57 -24.39 -6.02 13.84
C PHE A 57 -24.09 -5.04 12.70
N CYS A 58 -24.48 -5.37 11.47
CA CYS A 58 -24.16 -4.56 10.29
C CYS A 58 -25.40 -4.11 9.48
N ASN A 59 -26.61 -4.44 9.95
CA ASN A 59 -27.89 -4.13 9.30
C ASN A 59 -27.95 -4.55 7.81
N ARG A 60 -27.22 -5.60 7.43
CA ARG A 60 -27.27 -6.18 6.08
C ARG A 60 -28.36 -7.23 6.00
N TYR A 61 -29.02 -7.33 4.86
CA TYR A 61 -30.02 -8.34 4.55
C TYR A 61 -29.43 -9.46 3.71
N LEU A 62 -29.86 -10.69 3.97
CA LEU A 62 -29.50 -11.86 3.17
C LEU A 62 -30.27 -11.83 1.85
N ASN A 63 -29.55 -11.60 0.76
CA ASN A 63 -30.00 -11.85 -0.59
C ASN A 63 -29.58 -13.29 -0.99
N PRO A 64 -30.52 -14.24 -1.10
CA PRO A 64 -30.21 -15.62 -1.45
C PRO A 64 -29.42 -15.72 -2.76
N PRO A 65 -28.45 -16.64 -2.87
CA PRO A 65 -28.22 -17.80 -2.01
C PRO A 65 -27.40 -17.55 -0.73
N SER A 66 -26.39 -16.66 -0.73
CA SER A 66 -25.52 -16.43 0.44
C SER A 66 -24.99 -14.99 0.56
N THR A 67 -25.43 -14.08 -0.32
CA THR A 67 -24.89 -12.72 -0.36
C THR A 67 -25.56 -11.81 0.64
N TRP A 68 -24.78 -11.04 1.41
CA TRP A 68 -25.30 -10.05 2.35
C TRP A 68 -25.16 -8.65 1.77
N VAL A 69 -26.28 -7.95 1.62
CA VAL A 69 -26.33 -6.62 1.00
C VAL A 69 -26.81 -5.62 2.03
N HIS A 70 -26.16 -4.46 2.08
CA HIS A 70 -26.67 -3.35 2.89
C HIS A 70 -27.90 -2.77 2.20
N ALA A 71 -29.00 -2.65 2.94
CA ALA A 71 -30.25 -2.09 2.43
C ALA A 71 -30.94 -1.34 3.56
N GLU A 72 -31.29 -0.08 3.31
CA GLU A 72 -32.06 0.72 4.27
C GLU A 72 -33.54 0.30 4.25
N LEU A 73 -34.28 0.67 5.29
CA LEU A 73 -35.74 0.46 5.31
C LEU A 73 -36.38 1.27 4.18
N GLU A 74 -37.40 0.70 3.55
CA GLU A 74 -38.12 1.31 2.41
C GLU A 74 -37.23 1.64 1.18
N SER A 75 -36.05 1.04 1.09
CA SER A 75 -35.12 1.22 -0.04
C SER A 75 -35.46 0.36 -1.26
N LYS A 76 -34.93 0.76 -2.43
CA LYS A 76 -35.06 0.00 -3.68
C LYS A 76 -34.34 -1.35 -3.60
N GLU A 77 -33.22 -1.39 -2.90
CA GLU A 77 -32.42 -2.60 -2.65
C GLU A 77 -33.22 -3.62 -1.85
N LEU A 78 -33.90 -3.18 -0.79
CA LEU A 78 -34.74 -4.03 0.04
C LEU A 78 -35.93 -4.57 -0.76
N LEU A 79 -36.59 -3.72 -1.56
CA LEU A 79 -37.70 -4.14 -2.42
C LEU A 79 -37.25 -5.23 -3.40
N ARG A 80 -36.05 -5.10 -3.98
CA ARG A 80 -35.47 -6.11 -4.87
C ARG A 80 -35.29 -7.46 -4.16
N ILE A 81 -34.85 -7.47 -2.89
CA ILE A 81 -34.69 -8.69 -2.09
C ILE A 81 -36.07 -9.33 -1.84
N CYS A 82 -37.06 -8.53 -1.45
CA CYS A 82 -38.44 -8.97 -1.22
C CYS A 82 -39.04 -9.63 -2.46
N LEU A 83 -38.90 -9.00 -3.63
CA LEU A 83 -39.43 -9.53 -4.90
C LEU A 83 -38.73 -10.83 -5.32
N LYS A 84 -37.40 -10.92 -5.17
CA LYS A 84 -36.65 -12.16 -5.48
C LYS A 84 -37.06 -13.36 -4.63
N LYS A 85 -37.53 -13.12 -3.40
CA LYS A 85 -38.00 -14.18 -2.50
C LYS A 85 -39.28 -14.87 -2.96
N ILE A 86 -40.07 -14.25 -3.83
CA ILE A 86 -41.29 -14.85 -4.38
C ILE A 86 -41.00 -15.37 -5.80
N PRO A 87 -40.67 -16.67 -5.96
CA PRO A 87 -40.29 -17.22 -7.26
C PRO A 87 -41.44 -17.18 -8.28
N VAL A 88 -42.69 -17.21 -7.80
CA VAL A 88 -43.92 -17.21 -8.61
C VAL A 88 -44.10 -15.89 -9.38
N LEU A 89 -43.49 -14.78 -8.92
CA LEU A 89 -43.56 -13.50 -9.63
C LEU A 89 -42.94 -13.53 -11.02
N LYS A 90 -42.11 -14.52 -11.37
CA LYS A 90 -41.58 -14.66 -12.73
C LYS A 90 -42.65 -15.06 -13.76
N GLN A 91 -43.73 -15.68 -13.30
CA GLN A 91 -44.81 -16.19 -14.17
C GLN A 91 -45.93 -15.17 -14.39
N VAL A 92 -45.94 -14.07 -13.63
CA VAL A 92 -47.01 -13.09 -13.65
C VAL A 92 -46.45 -11.70 -13.89
N ARG A 93 -47.18 -10.84 -14.60
CA ARG A 93 -46.72 -9.49 -14.90
C ARG A 93 -46.91 -8.59 -13.67
N LEU A 94 -45.81 -8.18 -13.05
CA LEU A 94 -45.82 -7.19 -11.97
C LEU A 94 -46.01 -5.78 -12.58
N VAL A 95 -47.00 -5.04 -12.08
CA VAL A 95 -47.30 -3.66 -12.51
C VAL A 95 -46.64 -2.67 -11.56
N ASP A 96 -46.86 -2.85 -10.27
CA ASP A 96 -46.38 -1.95 -9.23
C ASP A 96 -46.05 -2.73 -7.95
N ALA A 97 -45.11 -2.20 -7.17
CA ALA A 97 -44.73 -2.72 -5.86
C ALA A 97 -44.35 -1.55 -4.95
N LYS A 98 -45.07 -1.41 -3.84
CA LYS A 98 -44.85 -0.32 -2.87
C LYS A 98 -44.82 -0.84 -1.44
N PHE A 99 -44.03 -0.20 -0.61
CA PHE A 99 -44.05 -0.46 0.83
C PHE A 99 -45.32 0.11 1.44
N ILE A 100 -45.87 -0.62 2.41
CA ILE A 100 -46.86 -0.09 3.35
C ILE A 100 -46.10 0.17 4.64
N TRP A 101 -46.23 1.39 5.16
CA TRP A 101 -45.59 1.75 6.41
C TRP A 101 -45.96 0.76 7.52
N THR A 102 -44.94 0.30 8.20
CA THR A 102 -45.01 -0.60 9.36
C THR A 102 -44.11 -0.05 10.44
N GLU A 103 -44.50 -0.23 11.70
CA GLU A 103 -43.70 0.27 12.81
C GLU A 103 -42.28 -0.34 12.81
N PRO A 104 -41.21 0.46 13.00
CA PRO A 104 -39.82 -0.02 12.91
C PRO A 104 -39.49 -1.21 13.83
N HIS A 105 -40.10 -1.26 15.01
CA HIS A 105 -39.86 -2.32 16.00
C HIS A 105 -40.64 -3.61 15.74
N SER A 106 -41.60 -3.58 14.82
CA SER A 106 -42.49 -4.72 14.55
C SER A 106 -41.78 -5.92 13.91
N LYS A 107 -40.54 -5.73 13.42
CA LYS A 107 -39.78 -6.71 12.62
C LYS A 107 -40.59 -7.31 11.47
N ARG A 108 -41.52 -6.53 10.93
CA ARG A 108 -42.40 -6.89 9.84
C ARG A 108 -42.32 -5.81 8.79
N ILE A 109 -42.21 -6.19 7.53
CA ILE A 109 -42.26 -5.30 6.39
C ILE A 109 -43.46 -5.72 5.54
N LYS A 110 -44.34 -4.80 5.20
CA LYS A 110 -45.48 -5.07 4.33
C LYS A 110 -45.22 -4.47 2.96
N VAL A 111 -45.34 -5.29 1.92
CA VAL A 111 -45.23 -4.85 0.52
C VAL A 111 -46.55 -5.10 -0.17
N MET A 112 -47.14 -4.04 -0.71
CA MET A 112 -48.29 -4.13 -1.61
C MET A 112 -47.77 -4.39 -3.03
N LEU A 113 -48.14 -5.54 -3.60
CA LEU A 113 -47.84 -5.93 -4.97
C LEU A 113 -49.11 -5.80 -5.81
N THR A 114 -48.98 -5.17 -6.97
CA THR A 114 -50.07 -5.05 -7.94
C THR A 114 -49.70 -5.83 -9.18
N ILE A 115 -50.53 -6.81 -9.51
CA ILE A 115 -50.19 -7.89 -10.44
C ILE A 115 -51.26 -7.96 -11.51
N GLN A 116 -50.83 -8.25 -12.73
CA GLN A 116 -51.66 -8.34 -13.93
C GLN A 116 -51.52 -9.73 -14.53
N LYS A 117 -52.64 -10.43 -14.71
CA LYS A 117 -52.70 -11.74 -15.37
C LYS A 117 -53.86 -11.76 -16.35
N GLU A 118 -53.67 -12.47 -17.45
CA GLU A 118 -54.72 -12.73 -18.42
C GLU A 118 -55.56 -13.91 -17.95
N VAL A 119 -56.88 -13.76 -18.03
CA VAL A 119 -57.88 -14.71 -17.56
C VAL A 119 -58.97 -14.84 -18.63
N LEU A 120 -59.57 -16.03 -18.77
CA LEU A 120 -60.74 -16.30 -19.64
C LEU A 120 -60.60 -15.74 -21.07
N GLY A 121 -59.49 -16.06 -21.75
CA GLY A 121 -59.33 -15.83 -23.20
C GLY A 121 -59.24 -14.36 -23.62
N GLY A 122 -58.37 -13.58 -22.96
CA GLY A 122 -58.08 -12.18 -23.35
C GLY A 122 -58.44 -11.12 -22.31
N VAL A 123 -59.12 -11.47 -21.22
CA VAL A 123 -59.47 -10.49 -20.18
C VAL A 123 -58.30 -10.28 -19.24
N ILE A 124 -57.76 -9.07 -19.24
CA ILE A 124 -56.68 -8.66 -18.34
C ILE A 124 -57.29 -8.23 -17.01
N LEU A 125 -56.95 -8.93 -15.93
CA LEU A 125 -57.36 -8.54 -14.57
C LEU A 125 -56.13 -8.08 -13.77
N GLN A 126 -56.29 -6.96 -13.08
CA GLN A 126 -55.28 -6.39 -12.18
C GLN A 126 -55.78 -6.49 -10.74
N GLN A 127 -54.96 -7.07 -9.86
CA GLN A 127 -55.29 -7.30 -8.46
C GLN A 127 -54.10 -6.94 -7.57
N SER A 128 -54.40 -6.37 -6.40
CA SER A 128 -53.39 -6.00 -5.41
C SER A 128 -53.40 -6.98 -4.24
N VAL A 129 -52.22 -7.43 -3.83
CA VAL A 129 -52.00 -8.31 -2.68
C VAL A 129 -50.97 -7.68 -1.75
N VAL A 130 -51.23 -7.72 -0.45
CA VAL A 130 -50.24 -7.38 0.56
C VAL A 130 -49.50 -8.65 0.98
N VAL A 131 -48.18 -8.63 0.88
CA VAL A 131 -47.29 -9.67 1.39
C VAL A 131 -46.58 -9.14 2.63
N GLU A 132 -46.63 -9.92 3.70
CA GLU A 132 -45.96 -9.63 4.97
C GLU A 132 -44.63 -10.39 5.06
N TYR A 133 -43.54 -9.66 5.21
CA TYR A 133 -42.20 -10.21 5.41
C TYR A 133 -41.81 -10.11 6.87
N VAL A 134 -41.57 -11.24 7.52
CA VAL A 134 -41.07 -11.31 8.90
C VAL A 134 -39.54 -11.31 8.88
N ILE A 135 -38.93 -10.39 9.62
CA ILE A 135 -37.48 -10.25 9.75
C ILE A 135 -36.99 -11.15 10.88
N HIS A 136 -36.16 -12.12 10.54
CA HIS A 136 -35.37 -12.92 11.46
C HIS A 136 -33.95 -12.37 11.54
N ASN A 137 -33.37 -12.40 12.75
CA ASN A 137 -32.00 -11.98 12.96
C ASN A 137 -31.07 -13.19 12.76
N GLN A 138 -30.07 -13.04 11.90
CA GLN A 138 -29.03 -14.03 11.67
C GLN A 138 -27.70 -13.29 11.51
N MET A 139 -26.62 -13.82 12.10
CA MET A 139 -25.30 -13.23 11.94
C MET A 139 -24.79 -13.46 10.52
N CYS A 140 -24.23 -12.42 9.90
CA CYS A 140 -23.54 -12.59 8.63
C CYS A 140 -22.13 -13.12 8.85
N ASP A 141 -21.56 -13.78 7.84
CA ASP A 141 -20.24 -14.42 7.93
C ASP A 141 -19.14 -13.43 8.34
N ALA A 142 -19.25 -12.16 7.92
CA ALA A 142 -18.29 -11.13 8.28
C ALA A 142 -18.33 -10.78 9.77
N CYS A 143 -19.53 -10.56 10.33
CA CYS A 143 -19.69 -10.26 11.75
C CYS A 143 -19.38 -11.47 12.63
N GLN A 144 -19.69 -12.68 12.16
CA GLN A 144 -19.31 -13.91 12.84
C GLN A 144 -17.79 -14.07 12.95
N LYS A 145 -17.04 -13.72 11.90
CA LYS A 145 -15.56 -13.74 11.93
C LYS A 145 -14.98 -12.75 12.93
N ILE A 146 -15.53 -11.54 13.00
CA ILE A 146 -15.11 -10.52 13.96
C ILE A 146 -15.36 -11.00 15.39
N GLU A 147 -16.55 -11.55 15.67
CA GLU A 147 -16.88 -12.10 16.99
C GLU A 147 -16.01 -13.31 17.37
N ALA A 148 -15.66 -14.16 16.39
CA ALA A 148 -14.74 -15.28 16.55
C ALA A 148 -13.26 -14.87 16.70
N LYS A 149 -12.95 -13.56 16.75
CA LYS A 149 -11.59 -12.99 16.80
C LYS A 149 -10.69 -13.45 15.64
N ASP A 150 -11.28 -13.84 14.52
CA ASP A 150 -10.56 -14.28 13.33
C ASP A 150 -10.34 -13.10 12.37
N TYR A 151 -9.45 -12.20 12.77
CA TYR A 151 -9.29 -10.89 12.14
C TYR A 151 -8.53 -10.91 10.81
N TRP A 152 -7.77 -11.97 10.52
CA TRP A 152 -6.87 -12.00 9.35
C TRP A 152 -6.68 -13.42 8.80
N ARG A 153 -6.36 -13.49 7.50
CA ARG A 153 -6.09 -14.74 6.77
C ARG A 153 -4.69 -14.83 6.22
N ALA A 154 -4.08 -13.69 5.93
CA ALA A 154 -2.70 -13.65 5.52
C ALA A 154 -1.92 -12.61 6.35
N CYS A 155 -0.70 -12.96 6.70
CA CYS A 155 0.24 -12.08 7.37
C CYS A 155 1.53 -11.99 6.53
N VAL A 156 2.07 -10.78 6.36
CA VAL A 156 3.37 -10.54 5.75
C VAL A 156 4.30 -9.98 6.81
N GLN A 157 5.30 -10.76 7.21
CA GLN A 157 6.29 -10.42 8.21
C GLN A 157 7.54 -9.93 7.49
N ILE A 158 7.81 -8.64 7.57
CA ILE A 158 9.00 -8.04 6.95
C ILE A 158 10.06 -7.90 8.02
N ARG A 159 11.26 -8.43 7.78
CA ARG A 159 12.39 -8.36 8.70
C ARG A 159 13.65 -7.90 7.98
N GLN A 160 14.42 -7.06 8.65
CA GLN A 160 15.76 -6.68 8.23
C GLN A 160 16.69 -6.83 9.43
N LYS A 161 17.71 -7.69 9.30
CA LYS A 161 18.73 -7.92 10.34
C LYS A 161 19.84 -6.87 10.25
N SER A 162 19.47 -5.59 10.32
CA SER A 162 20.42 -4.47 10.36
C SER A 162 20.23 -3.67 11.63
N THR A 163 21.27 -2.95 12.04
CA THR A 163 21.25 -2.03 13.19
C THR A 163 20.33 -0.85 12.93
N HIS A 164 20.27 -0.37 11.69
CA HIS A 164 19.54 0.83 11.32
C HIS A 164 18.38 0.54 10.35
N LYS A 165 17.34 1.37 10.44
CA LYS A 165 16.03 1.11 9.79
C LYS A 165 15.76 1.89 8.51
N LYS A 166 16.78 2.52 7.91
CA LYS A 166 16.64 3.36 6.69
C LYS A 166 15.88 2.68 5.54
N SER A 167 16.21 1.42 5.25
CA SER A 167 15.52 0.67 4.16
C SER A 167 14.05 0.40 4.47
N LEU A 168 13.68 0.26 5.74
CA LEU A 168 12.29 0.10 6.18
C LEU A 168 11.52 1.42 6.06
N TYR A 169 12.14 2.56 6.39
CA TYR A 169 11.53 3.88 6.17
C TYR A 169 11.28 4.14 4.68
N TYR A 170 12.24 3.76 3.83
CA TYR A 170 12.05 3.84 2.39
C TYR A 170 10.90 2.93 1.90
N LEU A 171 10.81 1.70 2.40
CA LEU A 171 9.70 0.78 2.08
C LEU A 171 8.33 1.35 2.47
N GLU A 172 8.24 1.97 3.65
CA GLU A 172 7.01 2.61 4.13
C GLU A 172 6.56 3.72 3.18
N GLN A 173 7.48 4.59 2.73
CA GLN A 173 7.15 5.64 1.76
C GLN A 173 6.68 5.08 0.42
N LEU A 174 7.26 3.98 -0.03
CA LEU A 174 6.84 3.28 -1.25
C LEU A 174 5.43 2.71 -1.10
N ILE A 175 5.12 2.07 0.03
CA ILE A 175 3.77 1.53 0.31
C ILE A 175 2.72 2.65 0.24
N LEU A 176 3.02 3.82 0.81
CA LEU A 176 2.17 4.99 0.78
C LEU A 176 2.01 5.57 -0.64
N LYS A 177 3.11 5.71 -1.39
CA LYS A 177 3.09 6.24 -2.76
C LYS A 177 2.23 5.39 -3.70
N TYR A 178 2.35 4.07 -3.61
CA TYR A 178 1.59 3.13 -4.46
C TYR A 178 0.22 2.73 -3.87
N LYS A 179 -0.22 3.39 -2.78
CA LYS A 179 -1.50 3.14 -2.10
C LYS A 179 -1.75 1.66 -1.77
N LEU A 180 -0.70 0.93 -1.39
CA LEU A 180 -0.82 -0.47 -0.98
C LEU A 180 -1.43 -0.63 0.42
N ASN A 181 -1.60 0.49 1.14
CA ASN A 181 -2.14 0.55 2.47
C ASN A 181 -3.67 0.40 2.58
N GLU A 182 -4.42 0.64 1.50
CA GLU A 182 -5.90 0.61 1.53
C GLU A 182 -6.50 -0.75 1.93
N ASN A 183 -5.79 -1.86 1.66
CA ASN A 183 -6.27 -3.22 1.91
C ASN A 183 -5.67 -3.85 3.18
N ILE A 184 -4.84 -3.12 3.92
CA ILE A 184 -4.23 -3.59 5.16
C ILE A 184 -5.30 -3.56 6.26
N SER A 185 -5.45 -4.65 7.01
CA SER A 185 -6.37 -4.71 8.15
C SER A 185 -5.80 -3.96 9.35
N PHE A 186 -4.55 -4.24 9.70
CA PHE A 186 -3.77 -3.51 10.69
C PHE A 186 -2.28 -3.81 10.49
N VAL A 187 -1.42 -2.93 11.02
CA VAL A 187 0.03 -3.09 11.04
C VAL A 187 0.47 -3.33 12.48
N LYS A 188 1.53 -4.11 12.66
CA LYS A 188 2.18 -4.27 13.96
C LYS A 188 3.67 -4.08 13.80
N GLN A 189 4.23 -3.10 14.50
CA GLN A 189 5.68 -2.91 14.54
C GLN A 189 6.32 -3.92 15.51
N VAL A 190 7.41 -4.54 15.08
CA VAL A 190 8.15 -5.56 15.84
C VAL A 190 9.64 -5.25 15.75
N ASN A 191 10.43 -5.73 16.71
CA ASN A 191 11.88 -5.56 16.67
C ASN A 191 12.46 -6.09 15.34
N GLY A 192 13.17 -5.22 14.62
CA GLY A 192 13.76 -5.54 13.32
C GLY A 192 12.79 -5.54 12.13
N GLY A 193 11.55 -5.04 12.27
CA GLY A 193 10.65 -4.89 11.12
C GLY A 193 9.17 -4.63 11.44
N MET A 194 8.29 -5.08 10.54
CA MET A 194 6.84 -4.82 10.59
C MET A 194 6.04 -6.04 10.13
N ASP A 195 4.88 -6.26 10.73
CA ASP A 195 3.91 -7.28 10.34
C ASP A 195 2.66 -6.64 9.76
N PHE A 196 2.30 -7.03 8.54
CA PHE A 196 1.14 -6.56 7.82
C PHE A 196 0.06 -7.64 7.76
N PHE A 197 -1.12 -7.35 8.28
CA PHE A 197 -2.22 -8.30 8.32
C PHE A 197 -3.26 -7.99 7.25
N TYR A 198 -3.73 -9.04 6.58
CA TYR A 198 -4.69 -8.95 5.48
C TYR A 198 -5.85 -9.93 5.66
N SER A 199 -7.06 -9.49 5.31
CA SER A 199 -8.25 -10.36 5.30
C SER A 199 -8.26 -11.35 4.12
N LYS A 200 -7.62 -11.01 2.99
CA LYS A 200 -7.52 -11.88 1.80
C LYS A 200 -6.06 -12.13 1.44
N ASN A 201 -5.77 -13.36 1.03
CA ASN A 201 -4.41 -13.75 0.67
C ASN A 201 -3.85 -13.05 -0.58
N GLN A 202 -4.71 -12.70 -1.54
CA GLN A 202 -4.29 -12.05 -2.78
C GLN A 202 -3.62 -10.70 -2.53
N HIS A 203 -4.12 -9.93 -1.55
CA HIS A 203 -3.54 -8.63 -1.19
C HIS A 203 -2.17 -8.78 -0.52
N ALA A 204 -2.03 -9.76 0.39
CA ALA A 204 -0.73 -10.10 0.99
C ALA A 204 0.30 -10.52 -0.07
N TRP A 205 -0.09 -11.37 -1.02
CA TRP A 205 0.77 -11.78 -2.12
C TRP A 205 1.22 -10.60 -2.99
N LYS A 206 0.31 -9.65 -3.27
CA LYS A 206 0.65 -8.42 -4.01
C LYS A 206 1.73 -7.61 -3.29
N LEU A 207 1.66 -7.48 -1.98
CA LEU A 207 2.69 -6.79 -1.20
C LEU A 207 4.05 -7.52 -1.27
N VAL A 208 4.06 -8.86 -1.12
CA VAL A 208 5.30 -9.66 -1.22
C VAL A 208 5.97 -9.48 -2.58
N GLN A 209 5.20 -9.56 -3.67
CA GLN A 209 5.70 -9.35 -5.03
C GLN A 209 6.21 -7.92 -5.23
N PHE A 210 5.51 -6.94 -4.67
CA PHE A 210 5.95 -5.54 -4.71
C PHE A 210 7.30 -5.35 -4.02
N ILE A 211 7.49 -5.89 -2.81
CA ILE A 211 8.76 -5.81 -2.10
C ILE A 211 9.89 -6.43 -2.92
N GLY A 212 9.70 -7.61 -3.49
CA GLY A 212 10.71 -8.26 -4.35
C GLY A 212 11.01 -7.52 -5.65
N SER A 213 10.14 -6.60 -6.08
CA SER A 213 10.36 -5.74 -7.25
C SER A 213 11.17 -4.49 -6.93
N VAL A 214 11.13 -4.01 -5.68
CA VAL A 214 11.75 -2.73 -5.28
C VAL A 214 12.98 -2.90 -4.40
N LEU A 215 13.02 -3.93 -3.56
CA LEU A 215 14.08 -4.20 -2.60
C LEU A 215 14.68 -5.61 -2.78
N ALA A 216 15.98 -5.71 -2.54
CA ALA A 216 16.69 -6.97 -2.45
C ALA A 216 16.19 -7.76 -1.24
N SER A 217 15.39 -8.79 -1.52
CA SER A 217 14.73 -9.58 -0.47
C SER A 217 14.58 -11.03 -0.90
N GLN A 218 14.43 -11.91 0.09
CA GLN A 218 13.91 -13.27 -0.09
C GLN A 218 12.61 -13.43 0.67
N TYR A 219 11.78 -14.40 0.27
CA TYR A 219 10.57 -14.73 1.01
C TYR A 219 10.41 -16.24 1.21
N GLY A 220 9.87 -16.61 2.36
CA GLY A 220 9.38 -17.95 2.69
C GLY A 220 7.87 -17.93 2.91
N THR A 221 7.22 -19.06 2.67
CA THR A 221 5.77 -19.21 2.86
C THR A 221 5.46 -20.34 3.84
N SER A 222 4.60 -20.09 4.81
CA SER A 222 4.00 -21.13 5.65
C SER A 222 2.47 -21.06 5.58
N LYS A 223 1.83 -22.19 5.88
CA LYS A 223 0.37 -22.29 5.96
C LYS A 223 -0.02 -23.07 7.21
N GLU A 224 -1.04 -22.58 7.90
CA GLU A 224 -1.65 -23.20 9.07
C GLU A 224 -3.11 -23.51 8.74
N LEU A 225 -3.54 -24.76 8.96
CA LEU A 225 -4.92 -25.16 8.74
C LEU A 225 -5.79 -24.64 9.88
N VAL A 226 -6.80 -23.84 9.56
CA VAL A 226 -7.76 -23.32 10.55
C VAL A 226 -8.96 -24.25 10.64
N THR A 227 -9.60 -24.51 9.50
CA THR A 227 -10.76 -25.41 9.42
C THR A 227 -10.73 -26.24 8.14
N HIS A 228 -11.40 -27.38 8.19
CA HIS A 228 -11.61 -28.28 7.07
C HIS A 228 -13.07 -28.73 7.07
N ASP A 229 -13.76 -28.49 5.96
CA ASP A 229 -15.10 -29.03 5.75
C ASP A 229 -14.99 -30.32 4.93
N ALA A 230 -15.15 -31.46 5.62
CA ALA A 230 -15.08 -32.79 5.01
C ALA A 230 -16.22 -33.05 4.01
N SER A 231 -17.34 -32.32 4.10
CA SER A 231 -18.48 -32.51 3.20
C SER A 231 -18.27 -31.86 1.83
N SER A 232 -17.59 -30.71 1.81
CA SER A 232 -17.28 -29.95 0.59
C SER A 232 -15.82 -30.05 0.14
N ASN A 233 -14.97 -30.72 0.92
CA ASN A 233 -13.52 -30.81 0.74
C ASN A 233 -12.84 -29.43 0.60
N ILE A 234 -13.35 -28.44 1.35
CA ILE A 234 -12.82 -27.08 1.38
C ILE A 234 -11.94 -26.93 2.63
N TYR A 235 -10.73 -26.44 2.41
CA TYR A 235 -9.76 -26.17 3.47
C TYR A 235 -9.57 -24.67 3.62
N ASP A 236 -9.61 -24.22 4.87
CA ASP A 236 -9.38 -22.83 5.22
C ASP A 236 -8.03 -22.70 5.91
N TYR A 237 -7.13 -21.94 5.29
CA TYR A 237 -5.75 -21.80 5.75
C TYR A 237 -5.45 -20.35 6.12
N LYS A 238 -4.71 -20.17 7.22
CA LYS A 238 -3.92 -18.96 7.46
C LYS A 238 -2.58 -19.09 6.77
N ARG A 239 -2.15 -18.02 6.10
CA ARG A 239 -0.88 -18.00 5.37
C ARG A 239 0.03 -16.94 5.97
N THR A 240 1.29 -17.30 6.17
CA THR A 240 2.31 -16.37 6.64
C THR A 240 3.40 -16.30 5.60
N TYR A 241 3.71 -15.07 5.18
CA TYR A 241 4.81 -14.76 4.29
C TYR A 241 5.91 -14.12 5.12
N SER A 242 7.03 -14.82 5.28
CA SER A 242 8.22 -14.27 5.94
C SER A 242 9.11 -13.65 4.87
N VAL A 243 9.26 -12.33 4.86
CA VAL A 243 10.08 -11.57 3.92
C VAL A 243 11.32 -11.07 4.66
N GLU A 244 12.49 -11.49 4.21
CA GLU A 244 13.77 -11.07 4.75
C GLU A 244 14.46 -10.14 3.74
N ILE A 245 14.64 -8.88 4.14
CA ILE A 245 15.41 -7.89 3.38
C ILE A 245 16.89 -8.11 3.67
N VAL A 246 17.74 -7.91 2.66
CA VAL A 246 19.18 -8.02 2.80
C VAL A 246 19.69 -7.11 3.94
N PRO A 247 20.49 -7.65 4.88
CA PRO A 247 21.06 -6.91 6.01
C PRO A 247 22.27 -6.04 5.63
N VAL A 248 22.23 -5.41 4.45
CA VAL A 248 23.24 -4.45 3.98
C VAL A 248 22.49 -3.19 3.55
N CYS A 249 22.95 -2.07 4.06
CA CYS A 249 22.32 -0.79 3.80
C CYS A 249 23.25 0.19 3.10
N LYS A 250 22.72 1.37 2.78
CA LYS A 250 23.49 2.48 2.23
C LYS A 250 24.57 2.93 3.25
N ASP A 251 25.76 3.19 2.72
CA ASP A 251 26.99 3.62 3.38
C ASP A 251 27.66 2.55 4.26
N ASP A 252 27.18 1.29 4.23
CA ASP A 252 27.87 0.19 4.91
C ASP A 252 29.11 -0.24 4.14
N ILE A 253 30.19 -0.56 4.86
CA ILE A 253 31.38 -1.20 4.27
C ILE A 253 31.19 -2.71 4.34
N VAL A 254 31.45 -3.41 3.24
CA VAL A 254 31.31 -4.86 3.14
C VAL A 254 32.61 -5.52 2.70
N CYS A 255 32.83 -6.75 3.15
CA CYS A 255 33.94 -7.59 2.68
C CYS A 255 33.39 -8.83 1.96
N LEU A 256 33.56 -8.86 0.64
CA LEU A 256 33.18 -9.99 -0.19
C LEU A 256 34.15 -11.16 -0.03
N SER A 257 33.69 -12.37 -0.33
CA SER A 257 34.58 -13.52 -0.48
C SER A 257 35.39 -13.40 -1.77
N LYS A 258 36.60 -13.98 -1.79
CA LYS A 258 37.49 -13.97 -2.96
C LYS A 258 36.80 -14.46 -4.24
N ASN A 259 36.04 -15.56 -4.13
CA ASN A 259 35.34 -16.15 -5.26
C ASN A 259 34.25 -15.22 -5.81
N LEU A 260 33.51 -14.57 -4.92
CA LEU A 260 32.45 -13.64 -5.31
C LEU A 260 33.04 -12.40 -5.99
N ALA A 261 34.09 -11.81 -5.41
CA ALA A 261 34.76 -10.64 -5.98
C ALA A 261 35.34 -10.92 -7.37
N GLN A 262 35.91 -12.12 -7.57
CA GLN A 262 36.38 -12.56 -8.90
C GLN A 262 35.22 -12.71 -9.89
N SER A 263 34.12 -13.34 -9.48
CA SER A 263 32.96 -13.54 -10.37
C SER A 263 32.27 -12.24 -10.78
N LEU A 264 32.41 -11.18 -9.99
CA LEU A 264 31.83 -9.87 -10.25
C LEU A 264 32.70 -8.98 -11.16
N GLY A 265 33.77 -9.52 -11.78
CA GLY A 265 34.66 -8.74 -12.66
C GLY A 265 35.97 -8.33 -11.98
N ASN A 266 36.45 -9.20 -11.08
CA ASN A 266 37.71 -9.06 -10.35
C ASN A 266 37.82 -7.73 -9.58
N PHE A 267 36.80 -7.44 -8.77
CA PHE A 267 36.77 -6.33 -7.83
C PHE A 267 37.63 -6.60 -6.60
N SER A 268 37.98 -5.56 -5.85
CA SER A 268 38.47 -5.73 -4.48
C SER A 268 37.42 -6.37 -3.57
N GLN A 269 37.89 -7.02 -2.51
CA GLN A 269 37.01 -7.64 -1.54
C GLN A 269 36.32 -6.59 -0.65
N VAL A 270 37.02 -5.48 -0.34
CA VAL A 270 36.46 -4.38 0.44
C VAL A 270 35.75 -3.40 -0.49
N LEU A 271 34.45 -3.23 -0.29
CA LEU A 271 33.59 -2.35 -1.08
C LEU A 271 32.64 -1.57 -0.16
N ILE A 272 32.07 -0.48 -0.68
CA ILE A 272 31.09 0.34 0.02
C ILE A 272 29.73 0.15 -0.66
N CYS A 273 28.66 -0.09 0.11
CA CYS A 273 27.32 -0.13 -0.43
C CYS A 273 26.76 1.29 -0.53
N TYR A 274 26.74 1.89 -1.73
CA TYR A 274 26.23 3.26 -1.87
C TYR A 274 24.72 3.31 -2.09
N ARG A 275 24.07 2.18 -2.46
CA ARG A 275 22.64 2.12 -2.71
C ARG A 275 22.08 0.71 -2.58
N THR A 276 20.98 0.59 -1.83
CA THR A 276 20.17 -0.64 -1.76
C THR A 276 18.87 -0.44 -2.52
N SER A 277 18.67 -1.20 -3.59
CA SER A 277 17.43 -1.23 -4.39
C SER A 277 16.99 -2.68 -4.58
N LYS A 278 16.42 -3.05 -5.74
CA LYS A 278 16.23 -4.46 -6.13
C LYS A 278 17.57 -5.21 -6.21
N PHE A 279 18.61 -4.49 -6.64
CA PHE A 279 20.00 -4.94 -6.61
C PHE A 279 20.75 -4.14 -5.53
N ILE A 280 21.77 -4.77 -4.96
CA ILE A 280 22.71 -4.15 -4.04
C ILE A 280 23.80 -3.51 -4.89
N HIS A 281 23.97 -2.20 -4.78
CA HIS A 281 24.97 -1.46 -5.56
C HIS A 281 26.17 -1.18 -4.68
N LEU A 282 27.33 -1.69 -5.11
CA LEU A 282 28.59 -1.53 -4.40
C LEU A 282 29.54 -0.67 -5.23
N VAL A 283 30.36 0.13 -4.56
CA VAL A 283 31.41 0.93 -5.16
C VAL A 283 32.76 0.57 -4.54
N GLU A 284 33.76 0.48 -5.39
CA GLU A 284 35.14 0.26 -5.02
C GLU A 284 35.79 1.60 -4.63
N PRO A 285 36.29 1.76 -3.40
CA PRO A 285 36.71 3.08 -2.89
C PRO A 285 37.90 3.67 -3.64
N HIS A 286 38.80 2.83 -4.17
CA HIS A 286 40.05 3.28 -4.76
C HIS A 286 39.98 3.52 -6.28
N THR A 287 39.06 2.85 -7.00
CA THR A 287 38.89 3.02 -8.45
C THR A 287 37.61 3.75 -8.84
N GLY A 288 36.63 3.86 -7.94
CA GLY A 288 35.29 4.35 -8.26
C GLY A 288 34.45 3.38 -9.10
N ARG A 289 34.93 2.15 -9.37
CA ARG A 289 34.16 1.15 -10.11
C ARG A 289 32.93 0.72 -9.32
N VAL A 290 31.84 0.50 -10.03
CA VAL A 290 30.56 0.06 -9.44
C VAL A 290 30.25 -1.37 -9.87
N CYS A 291 29.71 -2.17 -8.95
CA CYS A 291 29.14 -3.47 -9.29
C CYS A 291 27.75 -3.64 -8.68
N GLU A 292 26.91 -4.42 -9.35
CA GLU A 292 25.57 -4.76 -8.88
C GLU A 292 25.48 -6.23 -8.46
N VAL A 293 24.97 -6.48 -7.26
CA VAL A 293 24.73 -7.84 -6.75
C VAL A 293 23.23 -8.11 -6.71
N SER A 294 22.82 -9.17 -7.40
CA SER A 294 21.42 -9.63 -7.36
C SER A 294 21.08 -10.37 -6.07
N PRO A 295 19.82 -10.33 -5.60
CA PRO A 295 19.39 -11.04 -4.40
C PRO A 295 19.69 -12.54 -4.47
N ASN A 296 19.52 -13.15 -5.65
CA ASN A 296 19.80 -14.58 -5.86
C ASN A 296 21.29 -14.92 -5.68
N VAL A 297 22.18 -14.03 -6.09
CA VAL A 297 23.64 -14.19 -5.89
C VAL A 297 23.98 -13.98 -4.43
N TYR A 298 23.43 -12.93 -3.82
CA TYR A 298 23.62 -12.63 -2.40
C TYR A 298 23.23 -13.82 -1.50
N TRP A 299 22.04 -14.39 -1.67
CA TRP A 299 21.57 -15.48 -0.79
C TRP A 299 22.29 -16.82 -1.00
N ARG A 300 23.04 -16.99 -2.11
CA ARG A 300 23.92 -18.16 -2.32
C ARG A 300 25.26 -18.02 -1.59
N SER A 301 25.78 -16.79 -1.51
CA SER A 301 27.03 -16.46 -0.83
C SER A 301 26.85 -15.16 -0.05
N PRO A 302 26.17 -15.21 1.12
CA PRO A 302 25.82 -14.02 1.87
C PRO A 302 27.08 -13.35 2.43
N PHE A 303 27.07 -12.03 2.46
CA PHE A 303 28.09 -11.21 3.08
C PHE A 303 27.40 -10.16 3.97
N TYR A 304 28.09 -9.75 5.03
CA TYR A 304 27.56 -8.79 6.01
C TYR A 304 28.46 -7.56 6.09
N SER A 305 27.91 -6.46 6.58
CA SER A 305 28.63 -5.22 6.81
C SER A 305 29.74 -5.44 7.84
N ILE A 306 30.96 -5.03 7.51
CA ILE A 306 32.12 -5.07 8.42
C ILE A 306 32.18 -3.83 9.33
N ALA A 307 31.65 -2.71 8.84
CA ALA A 307 31.57 -1.45 9.55
C ALA A 307 30.30 -0.72 9.13
N GLN A 308 29.66 -0.08 10.10
CA GLN A 308 28.44 0.68 9.92
C GLN A 308 28.63 2.12 10.41
N HIS A 309 27.61 2.96 10.27
CA HIS A 309 27.66 4.37 10.66
C HIS A 309 28.21 4.61 12.09
N ALA A 310 27.94 3.72 13.04
CA ALA A 310 28.40 3.86 14.42
C ALA A 310 29.91 3.68 14.59
N ASP A 311 30.56 2.99 13.65
CA ASP A 311 32.00 2.69 13.68
C ASP A 311 32.83 3.74 12.93
N PHE A 312 32.18 4.74 12.32
CA PHE A 312 32.85 5.76 11.52
C PHE A 312 33.31 6.95 12.37
N PHE A 313 34.46 7.49 12.01
CA PHE A 313 35.05 8.68 12.61
C PHE A 313 35.00 9.86 11.64
N GLU A 314 34.97 11.06 12.19
CA GLU A 314 35.05 12.29 11.41
C GLU A 314 36.50 12.58 11.03
N TYR A 315 36.71 12.85 9.75
CA TYR A 315 37.96 13.30 9.17
C TYR A 315 37.76 14.66 8.52
N THR A 316 38.78 15.50 8.61
CA THR A 316 38.88 16.77 7.89
C THR A 316 39.78 16.59 6.69
N VAL A 317 39.32 17.01 5.52
CA VAL A 317 40.07 16.95 4.26
C VAL A 317 41.05 18.12 4.22
N LEU A 318 42.33 17.82 4.06
CA LEU A 318 43.38 18.83 3.93
C LEU A 318 43.61 19.21 2.48
N ASP A 319 43.69 18.21 1.60
CA ASP A 319 43.92 18.40 0.17
C ASP A 319 43.26 17.27 -0.65
N VAL A 320 42.94 17.57 -1.91
CA VAL A 320 42.34 16.65 -2.87
C VAL A 320 43.09 16.76 -4.20
N GLU A 321 43.78 15.68 -4.57
CA GLU A 321 44.51 15.57 -5.82
C GLU A 321 43.74 14.70 -6.83
N TRP A 322 43.58 15.23 -8.05
CA TRP A 322 42.93 14.50 -9.14
C TRP A 322 43.90 13.48 -9.73
N ILE A 323 43.43 12.23 -9.86
CA ILE A 323 44.19 11.18 -10.53
C ILE A 323 44.07 11.41 -12.04
N ASN A 324 45.19 11.36 -12.76
CA ASN A 324 45.19 11.52 -14.21
C ASN A 324 44.35 10.43 -14.87
N VAL A 325 43.48 10.85 -15.80
CA VAL A 325 42.49 9.99 -16.47
C VAL A 325 43.15 8.81 -17.19
N GLU A 326 44.41 8.91 -17.62
CA GLU A 326 45.18 7.82 -18.25
C GLU A 326 45.45 6.63 -17.31
N ASP A 327 45.55 6.88 -16.00
CA ASP A 327 45.70 5.83 -14.97
C ASP A 327 44.32 5.25 -14.56
N CYS A 328 43.26 6.05 -14.64
CA CYS A 328 41.88 5.62 -14.43
C CYS A 328 41.27 4.86 -15.63
N LEU A 329 41.74 5.11 -16.86
CA LEU A 329 41.21 4.55 -18.11
C LEU A 329 41.75 3.16 -18.47
N ARG A 330 42.63 2.56 -17.68
CA ARG A 330 43.01 1.15 -17.86
C ARG A 330 42.08 0.21 -17.11
N TYR A 331 40.77 0.36 -17.32
CA TYR A 331 39.88 -0.76 -17.07
C TYR A 331 40.27 -1.85 -18.07
N ALA A 332 40.74 -3.00 -17.59
CA ALA A 332 41.07 -4.17 -18.42
C ALA A 332 39.89 -4.67 -19.29
N ASN A 333 38.70 -4.07 -19.12
CA ASN A 333 37.41 -4.48 -19.63
C ASN A 333 36.76 -3.41 -20.55
N GLY A 334 37.33 -2.21 -20.69
CA GLY A 334 36.78 -1.14 -21.55
C GLY A 334 35.51 -0.44 -21.05
N GLU A 335 35.15 -0.56 -19.78
CA GLU A 335 34.00 0.14 -19.18
C GLU A 335 34.35 1.61 -18.87
N THR A 336 33.41 2.53 -19.02
CA THR A 336 33.62 3.96 -18.71
C THR A 336 33.36 4.21 -17.23
N ALA A 337 34.18 5.07 -16.60
CA ALA A 337 33.97 5.51 -15.22
C ALA A 337 32.57 6.12 -15.06
N ASN A 338 31.93 5.86 -13.92
CA ASN A 338 30.63 6.46 -13.63
C ASN A 338 30.84 7.94 -13.26
N ASP A 339 30.19 8.87 -13.96
CA ASP A 339 30.35 10.32 -13.74
C ASP A 339 30.12 10.77 -12.28
N LYS A 340 29.33 10.00 -11.52
CA LYS A 340 29.04 10.28 -10.09
C LYS A 340 30.18 9.89 -9.14
N TYR A 341 30.96 8.87 -9.47
CA TYR A 341 31.95 8.26 -8.57
C TYR A 341 33.35 8.35 -9.19
N LEU A 342 33.94 9.54 -9.07
CA LEU A 342 35.28 9.81 -9.56
C LEU A 342 36.31 9.51 -8.46
N ALA A 343 37.30 8.69 -8.80
CA ALA A 343 38.40 8.37 -7.91
C ALA A 343 39.38 9.56 -7.80
N VAL A 344 39.66 9.98 -6.57
CA VAL A 344 40.64 11.04 -6.26
C VAL A 344 41.53 10.58 -5.10
N GLU A 345 42.71 11.17 -4.99
CA GLU A 345 43.57 11.02 -3.82
C GLU A 345 43.27 12.14 -2.82
N ALA A 346 42.97 11.78 -1.58
CA ALA A 346 42.65 12.71 -0.52
C ALA A 346 43.64 12.58 0.63
N LEU A 347 44.14 13.73 1.08
CA LEU A 347 44.92 13.85 2.30
C LEU A 347 43.97 14.23 3.44
N VAL A 348 43.85 13.35 4.44
CA VAL A 348 42.91 13.53 5.54
C VAL A 348 43.56 13.41 6.90
N VAL A 349 42.97 14.09 7.88
CA VAL A 349 43.34 13.99 9.29
C VAL A 349 42.08 13.77 10.12
N LYS A 350 42.17 13.02 11.22
CA LYS A 350 41.02 12.88 12.14
C LYS A 350 40.62 14.26 12.66
N SER A 351 39.33 14.59 12.60
CA SER A 351 38.83 15.92 13.00
C SER A 351 39.11 16.23 14.47
N SER A 352 39.18 15.20 15.33
CA SER A 352 39.56 15.33 16.75
C SER A 352 41.04 15.65 16.99
N GLU A 353 41.89 15.42 16.00
CA GLU A 353 43.34 15.67 16.05
C GLU A 353 43.75 16.92 15.27
N LEU A 354 42.79 17.56 14.58
CA LEU A 354 43.04 18.76 13.79
C LEU A 354 43.64 19.88 14.67
N GLY A 355 44.74 20.46 14.21
CA GLY A 355 45.46 21.53 14.92
C GLY A 355 46.52 21.03 15.91
N ARG A 356 46.69 19.72 16.09
CA ARG A 356 47.84 19.16 16.82
C ARG A 356 49.07 19.05 15.91
N LEU A 357 50.25 19.33 16.46
CA LEU A 357 51.52 19.26 15.73
C LEU A 357 51.94 17.81 15.39
N ASP A 358 51.47 16.84 16.16
CA ASP A 358 51.74 15.41 16.04
C ASP A 358 50.60 14.62 15.37
N ALA A 359 49.61 15.30 14.80
CA ALA A 359 48.48 14.65 14.15
C ALA A 359 48.94 13.79 12.96
N LYS A 360 48.55 12.52 12.94
CA LYS A 360 48.87 11.61 11.84
C LYS A 360 47.98 11.94 10.65
N GLN A 361 48.61 12.22 9.51
CA GLN A 361 47.93 12.41 8.23
C GLN A 361 47.84 11.08 7.49
N TYR A 362 46.72 10.86 6.82
CA TYR A 362 46.45 9.66 6.04
C TYR A 362 46.21 10.03 4.58
N TYR A 363 46.93 9.36 3.68
CA TYR A 363 46.64 9.39 2.25
C TYR A 363 45.69 8.25 1.93
N CYS A 364 44.59 8.55 1.24
CA CYS A 364 43.62 7.55 0.83
C CYS A 364 43.04 7.88 -0.54
N ARG A 365 42.78 6.83 -1.33
CA ARG A 365 41.99 6.95 -2.57
C ARG A 365 40.52 6.82 -2.22
N THR A 366 39.72 7.73 -2.76
CA THR A 366 38.28 7.79 -2.48
C THR A 366 37.46 7.98 -3.75
N HIS A 367 36.27 7.38 -3.75
CA HIS A 367 35.24 7.50 -4.77
C HIS A 367 34.44 8.82 -4.69
N LEU A 368 34.72 9.68 -3.70
CA LEU A 368 33.99 10.92 -3.40
C LEU A 368 34.47 12.14 -4.21
N GLY A 369 35.23 11.96 -5.30
CA GLY A 369 35.93 13.04 -5.98
C GLY A 369 35.04 14.18 -6.49
N TYR A 370 33.80 13.91 -6.88
CA TYR A 370 32.88 14.94 -7.36
C TYR A 370 32.40 15.89 -6.24
N VAL A 371 32.34 15.41 -5.00
CA VAL A 371 31.70 16.12 -3.87
C VAL A 371 32.75 16.74 -2.93
N LEU A 372 33.95 16.14 -2.88
CA LEU A 372 34.98 16.46 -1.93
C LEU A 372 35.75 17.73 -2.30
N LYS A 373 35.87 18.67 -1.36
CA LYS A 373 36.73 19.85 -1.43
C LYS A 373 37.65 19.90 -0.19
N ALA A 374 38.79 20.57 -0.30
CA ALA A 374 39.65 20.84 0.85
C ALA A 374 38.88 21.66 1.90
N GLY A 375 39.02 21.29 3.18
CA GLY A 375 38.29 21.87 4.31
C GLY A 375 36.97 21.18 4.65
N ASP A 376 36.50 20.24 3.82
CA ASP A 376 35.28 19.48 4.12
C ASP A 376 35.48 18.47 5.26
N THR A 377 34.38 18.14 5.95
CA THR A 377 34.33 17.03 6.91
C THR A 377 33.69 15.80 6.29
N VAL A 378 34.29 14.63 6.52
CA VAL A 378 33.85 13.35 5.97
C VAL A 378 33.83 12.27 7.04
N LEU A 379 32.94 11.29 6.90
CA LEU A 379 32.97 10.05 7.66
C LEU A 379 33.89 9.05 6.97
N GLY A 380 34.79 8.49 7.76
CA GLY A 380 35.68 7.43 7.32
C GLY A 380 35.79 6.31 8.35
N PHE A 381 36.12 5.13 7.87
CA PHE A 381 36.45 3.98 8.69
C PHE A 381 37.97 3.85 8.82
N ASP A 382 38.44 3.72 10.06
CA ASP A 382 39.86 3.50 10.39
C ASP A 382 40.13 1.99 10.43
N THR A 383 40.80 1.45 9.42
CA THR A 383 41.06 0.01 9.33
C THR A 383 42.18 -0.45 10.27
N ILE A 384 43.05 0.47 10.71
CA ILE A 384 44.16 0.18 11.63
C ILE A 384 43.66 0.19 13.07
N GLY A 385 42.87 1.21 13.42
CA GLY A 385 42.40 1.42 14.78
C GLY A 385 41.22 0.51 15.19
N CYS A 386 40.40 0.09 14.24
CA CYS A 386 39.20 -0.71 14.50
C CYS A 386 39.46 -2.21 14.39
N ASN A 387 38.98 -2.98 15.38
CA ASN A 387 39.03 -4.43 15.34
C ASN A 387 37.79 -4.98 14.62
N VAL A 388 37.97 -5.45 13.38
CA VAL A 388 36.91 -6.07 12.57
C VAL A 388 36.90 -7.58 12.78
N ASN A 389 35.79 -8.11 13.29
CA ASN A 389 35.61 -9.56 13.41
C ASN A 389 34.93 -10.14 12.17
N ASN A 390 35.70 -10.36 11.09
CA ASN A 390 35.19 -10.96 9.85
C ASN A 390 36.24 -11.87 9.20
N ASP A 391 35.87 -13.11 8.90
CA ASP A 391 36.79 -14.11 8.35
C ASP A 391 37.38 -13.72 6.99
N ASN A 392 36.58 -13.12 6.10
CA ASN A 392 37.05 -12.66 4.80
C ASN A 392 38.06 -11.52 4.99
N PHE A 393 37.75 -10.57 5.86
CA PHE A 393 38.63 -9.43 6.14
C PHE A 393 39.96 -9.88 6.78
N ASN A 394 39.90 -10.83 7.72
CA ASN A 394 41.09 -11.39 8.37
C ASN A 394 41.98 -12.18 7.40
N SER A 395 41.43 -12.69 6.30
CA SER A 395 42.17 -13.42 5.26
C SER A 395 42.88 -12.51 4.24
N LEU A 396 42.62 -11.20 4.28
CA LEU A 396 43.26 -10.22 3.40
C LEU A 396 44.69 -9.91 3.86
N ASN A 397 45.55 -9.57 2.90
CA ASN A 397 46.82 -8.94 3.20
C ASN A 397 46.55 -7.52 3.70
N ARG A 398 47.10 -7.18 4.86
CA ARG A 398 46.90 -5.84 5.46
C ARG A 398 47.49 -4.73 4.60
N ASP A 399 48.56 -5.02 3.87
CA ASP A 399 49.24 -4.04 2.99
C ASP A 399 48.38 -3.67 1.76
N ASP A 400 47.42 -4.52 1.38
CA ASP A 400 46.51 -4.28 0.25
C ASP A 400 45.24 -3.50 0.68
N VAL A 401 45.04 -3.30 1.98
CA VAL A 401 43.87 -2.61 2.54
C VAL A 401 44.25 -1.18 2.90
N ALA A 402 43.45 -0.20 2.48
CA ALA A 402 43.67 1.20 2.83
C ALA A 402 43.54 1.44 4.33
N ASP A 403 44.45 2.24 4.90
CA ASP A 403 44.44 2.66 6.31
C ASP A 403 43.11 3.35 6.70
N VAL A 404 42.59 4.18 5.79
CA VAL A 404 41.33 4.91 5.98
C VAL A 404 40.47 4.77 4.73
N ILE A 405 39.20 4.42 4.94
CA ILE A 405 38.20 4.32 3.87
C ILE A 405 37.17 5.42 4.08
N LEU A 406 37.15 6.41 3.18
CA LEU A 406 36.16 7.49 3.20
C LEU A 406 34.83 7.02 2.59
N VAL A 407 33.73 7.26 3.31
CA VAL A 407 32.41 6.74 2.97
C VAL A 407 31.47 7.85 2.50
N ARG A 408 31.33 8.92 3.29
CA ARG A 408 30.32 9.97 3.05
C ARG A 408 30.81 11.32 3.53
N LYS A 409 30.49 12.39 2.78
CA LYS A 409 30.65 13.78 3.24
C LYS A 409 29.59 14.15 4.28
N ILE A 410 30.00 14.82 5.35
CA ILE A 410 29.10 15.33 6.37
C ILE A 410 28.73 16.77 6.01
N PHE A 411 27.44 17.08 6.08
CA PHE A 411 26.96 18.46 6.05
C PHE A 411 26.33 18.82 7.40
N ASP A 412 26.36 20.11 7.77
CA ASP A 412 25.83 20.62 9.03
C ASP A 412 24.34 20.28 9.22
N ARG A 413 24.05 19.39 10.18
CA ARG A 413 22.69 18.92 10.50
C ARG A 413 21.78 20.03 10.97
N THR A 414 22.31 20.99 11.73
CA THR A 414 21.52 22.08 12.31
C THR A 414 21.01 23.00 11.21
N ARG A 415 21.88 23.33 10.24
CA ARG A 415 21.51 24.11 9.07
C ARG A 415 20.49 23.39 8.19
N ARG A 416 20.70 22.11 7.90
CA ARG A 416 19.76 21.28 7.11
C ARG A 416 18.37 21.23 7.74
N ASN A 417 18.29 20.94 9.05
CA ASN A 417 17.01 20.87 9.75
C ASN A 417 16.22 22.20 9.76
N ARG A 418 16.93 23.34 9.82
CA ARG A 418 16.32 24.68 9.70
C ARG A 418 15.80 24.95 8.30
N ARG A 419 16.54 24.56 7.25
CA ARG A 419 16.13 24.71 5.84
C ARG A 419 15.04 23.73 5.39
N ARG A 420 14.86 22.61 6.08
CA ARG A 420 13.86 21.58 5.70
C ARG A 420 12.43 22.10 5.87
N LEU A 421 11.80 22.50 4.77
CA LEU A 421 10.40 22.97 4.67
C LEU A 421 9.38 21.87 4.34
N TRP A 422 9.80 20.61 4.38
CA TRP A 422 9.01 19.47 3.94
C TRP A 422 8.98 18.35 4.99
N LYS A 423 7.97 17.50 4.88
CA LYS A 423 7.75 16.33 5.73
C LYS A 423 7.27 15.13 4.90
N LEU A 424 7.40 13.94 5.49
CA LEU A 424 6.88 12.70 4.92
C LEU A 424 5.65 12.24 5.70
N LYS A 425 4.77 11.49 5.03
CA LYS A 425 3.66 10.81 5.70
C LYS A 425 4.15 9.49 6.30
N ARG A 426 3.57 9.07 7.41
CA ARG A 426 3.89 7.83 8.14
C ARG A 426 2.63 6.96 8.21
N LEU A 427 2.78 5.64 8.19
CA LEU A 427 1.66 4.69 8.28
C LEU A 427 1.05 4.65 9.69
N GLU A 428 1.86 4.80 10.72
CA GLU A 428 1.43 4.93 12.12
C GLU A 428 2.29 6.00 12.79
N ALA A 429 1.65 7.01 13.40
CA ALA A 429 2.32 8.13 14.05
C ALA A 429 2.54 7.94 15.56
N GLU A 430 2.08 6.82 16.16
CA GLU A 430 1.84 6.76 17.61
C GLU A 430 2.74 5.82 18.44
N LEU A 431 3.82 5.22 17.90
CA LEU A 431 4.59 4.23 18.70
C LEU A 431 6.10 4.51 18.79
N MET A 432 6.47 4.92 20.02
CA MET A 432 7.78 4.89 20.69
C MET A 432 8.96 5.47 19.91
N GLU A 433 9.10 6.79 20.01
CA GLU A 433 10.33 7.54 19.70
C GLU A 433 11.39 7.22 20.76
N THR A 434 12.37 6.41 20.40
CA THR A 434 13.66 6.35 21.12
C THR A 434 14.66 7.19 20.33
N ASP A 435 15.57 7.91 21.00
CA ASP A 435 16.56 8.80 20.36
C ASP A 435 17.35 8.16 19.19
N SER A 436 17.54 6.83 19.22
CA SER A 436 18.16 6.08 18.13
C SER A 436 17.31 6.00 16.86
N LEU A 437 15.98 5.89 16.99
CA LEU A 437 15.04 5.87 15.86
C LEU A 437 14.92 7.24 15.22
N ASP A 438 15.02 8.30 16.01
CA ASP A 438 15.02 9.67 15.51
C ASP A 438 16.28 10.00 14.72
N ASN A 439 17.45 9.50 15.16
CA ASN A 439 18.70 9.63 14.42
C ASN A 439 18.69 8.84 13.10
N ASP A 440 18.14 7.63 13.08
CA ASP A 440 17.99 6.84 11.85
C ASP A 440 17.03 7.51 10.86
N TYR A 441 15.91 8.04 11.37
CA TYR A 441 14.91 8.71 10.56
C TYR A 441 15.44 10.03 9.99
N THR A 442 16.12 10.85 10.79
CA THR A 442 16.79 12.06 10.30
C THR A 442 17.87 11.73 9.27
N GLY A 443 18.66 10.69 9.47
CA GLY A 443 19.61 10.20 8.47
C GLY A 443 18.94 9.77 7.16
N PHE A 444 17.73 9.19 7.21
CA PHE A 444 16.94 8.89 6.01
C PHE A 444 16.45 10.16 5.29
N LEU A 445 16.08 11.22 6.03
CA LEU A 445 15.73 12.51 5.43
C LEU A 445 16.93 13.17 4.74
N GLU A 446 18.12 13.09 5.36
CA GLU A 446 19.40 13.53 4.75
C GLU A 446 19.67 12.77 3.43
N ASP A 447 19.47 11.44 3.43
CA ASP A 447 19.66 10.63 2.22
C ASP A 447 18.74 11.06 1.06
N LEU A 448 17.52 11.52 1.37
CA LEU A 448 16.61 12.06 0.36
C LEU A 448 17.06 13.43 -0.16
N GLU A 449 17.68 14.27 0.66
CA GLU A 449 18.25 15.56 0.25
C GLU A 449 19.45 15.38 -0.68
N GLU A 450 20.22 14.30 -0.50
CA GLU A 450 21.45 14.03 -1.24
C GLU A 450 21.24 13.20 -2.52
N ASP A 451 20.30 12.24 -2.53
CA ASP A 451 20.10 11.31 -3.65
C ASP A 451 18.78 11.56 -4.40
N SER A 452 18.88 12.19 -5.58
CA SER A 452 17.75 12.45 -6.47
C SER A 452 17.04 11.19 -6.93
N VAL A 453 17.75 10.06 -7.10
CA VAL A 453 17.15 8.81 -7.59
C VAL A 453 16.37 8.09 -6.49
N LEU A 454 16.82 8.19 -5.24
CA LEU A 454 16.05 7.71 -4.10
C LEU A 454 14.78 8.56 -3.94
N ARG A 455 14.92 9.87 -4.11
CA ARG A 455 13.85 10.86 -3.97
C ARG A 455 12.73 10.72 -4.99
N GLU A 456 13.03 10.41 -6.25
CA GLU A 456 12.04 10.26 -7.33
C GLU A 456 10.89 9.30 -6.95
N LYS A 457 11.19 8.29 -6.12
CA LYS A 457 10.23 7.25 -5.71
C LYS A 457 9.51 7.56 -4.40
N VAL A 458 9.74 8.72 -3.80
CA VAL A 458 9.12 9.16 -2.54
C VAL A 458 8.23 10.38 -2.80
N ASN A 459 7.09 10.45 -2.13
CA ASN A 459 6.22 11.62 -2.17
C ASN A 459 6.61 12.57 -1.03
N ILE A 460 7.02 13.78 -1.37
CA ILE A 460 7.44 14.80 -0.41
C ILE A 460 6.31 15.82 -0.25
N TYR A 461 5.96 16.16 0.98
CA TYR A 461 4.88 17.09 1.28
C TYR A 461 5.43 18.35 1.94
N ARG A 462 4.85 19.52 1.61
CA ARG A 462 5.17 20.76 2.30
C ARG A 462 4.75 20.68 3.76
N ASP A 463 5.58 21.17 4.66
CA ASP A 463 5.26 21.25 6.08
C ASP A 463 4.53 22.57 6.38
N PRO A 464 3.22 22.54 6.71
CA PRO A 464 2.46 23.76 6.97
C PRO A 464 2.90 24.48 8.26
N THR A 465 3.62 23.79 9.16
CA THR A 465 4.10 24.38 10.41
C THR A 465 5.32 25.28 10.21
N LYS A 466 6.08 25.04 9.14
CA LYS A 466 7.26 25.81 8.76
C LYS A 466 6.90 26.78 7.62
N GLN A 467 5.99 27.72 7.88
CA GLN A 467 5.76 28.81 6.95
C GLN A 467 7.00 29.73 6.91
N HIS A 468 7.36 30.16 5.69
CA HIS A 468 8.52 30.94 5.30
C HIS A 468 8.98 31.94 6.38
N ILE A 469 9.90 31.50 7.25
CA ILE A 469 10.72 32.45 8.00
C ILE A 469 11.66 33.01 6.93
N PRO A 470 11.72 34.34 6.71
CA PRO A 470 12.72 34.92 5.82
C PRO A 470 14.07 34.66 6.49
N VAL A 471 14.72 33.56 6.11
CA VAL A 471 16.12 33.32 6.44
C VAL A 471 16.85 34.43 5.70
N ALA A 472 17.48 35.34 6.45
CA ALA A 472 18.40 36.29 5.87
C ALA A 472 19.36 35.51 4.97
N GLU A 473 19.46 35.92 3.71
CA GLU A 473 20.36 35.31 2.73
C GLU A 473 21.80 35.49 3.22
N ASP A 474 22.30 34.52 3.98
CA ASP A 474 23.74 34.40 4.16
C ASP A 474 24.29 33.93 2.80
N GLU A 475 24.94 34.83 2.06
CA GLU A 475 25.48 34.69 0.69
C GLU A 475 26.52 33.55 0.50
N PHE A 476 26.67 32.63 1.46
CA PHE A 476 27.72 31.58 1.50
C PHE A 476 27.17 30.14 1.46
N ASP A 477 25.89 29.95 1.14
CA ASP A 477 25.15 28.77 1.60
C ASP A 477 24.50 27.96 0.43
N ASP A 478 25.07 28.08 -0.79
CA ASP A 478 24.66 27.38 -2.03
C ASP A 478 25.11 25.91 -2.13
N ASP A 479 26.10 25.47 -1.33
CA ASP A 479 26.71 24.13 -1.43
C ASP A 479 25.94 23.03 -0.65
N LEU A 480 24.81 23.36 0.01
CA LEU A 480 24.02 22.40 0.80
C LEU A 480 22.97 21.67 -0.07
N PRO A 481 22.91 20.32 -0.04
CA PRO A 481 21.87 19.57 -0.73
C PRO A 481 20.47 19.95 -0.24
N ALA A 482 19.56 20.24 -1.18
CA ALA A 482 18.18 20.61 -0.89
C ALA A 482 17.19 19.92 -1.85
N VAL A 483 15.94 19.82 -1.41
CA VAL A 483 14.83 19.36 -2.24
C VAL A 483 14.22 20.56 -2.95
N ASP A 484 14.03 20.46 -4.26
CA ASP A 484 13.46 21.56 -5.04
C ASP A 484 11.97 21.77 -4.70
N LEU A 485 11.52 23.04 -4.72
CA LEU A 485 10.16 23.44 -4.38
C LEU A 485 9.11 22.85 -5.34
N GLN A 486 9.50 22.55 -6.58
CA GLN A 486 8.66 21.93 -7.60
C GLN A 486 8.35 20.45 -7.29
N GLU A 487 9.23 19.77 -6.55
CA GLU A 487 9.06 18.37 -6.16
C GLU A 487 8.12 18.20 -4.96
N MET A 488 7.78 19.28 -4.26
CA MET A 488 6.98 19.25 -3.04
C MET A 488 5.47 19.33 -3.34
N LEU A 489 4.73 18.34 -2.86
CA LEU A 489 3.28 18.28 -2.96
C LEU A 489 2.60 19.11 -1.85
N SER A 490 1.50 19.78 -2.20
CA SER A 490 0.57 20.34 -1.22
C SER A 490 -0.24 19.22 -0.59
N ASP A 491 -0.27 19.14 0.74
CA ASP A 491 -1.12 18.18 1.42
C ASP A 491 -2.59 18.63 1.30
N LEU A 492 -3.38 17.93 0.49
CA LEU A 492 -4.83 18.14 0.41
C LEU A 492 -5.48 17.46 1.62
N CYS A 493 -5.31 18.07 2.80
CA CYS A 493 -6.16 17.77 3.94
C CYS A 493 -7.52 18.43 3.68
N ILE A 494 -8.45 17.69 3.09
CA ILE A 494 -9.87 18.04 3.20
C ILE A 494 -10.22 17.79 4.66
N ASN A 495 -9.96 18.77 5.52
CA ASN A 495 -10.64 18.81 6.78
C ASN A 495 -12.12 18.97 6.41
N ASP A 496 -12.93 17.97 6.72
CA ASP A 496 -14.37 18.12 6.91
C ASP A 496 -14.57 19.05 8.13
N GLN A 497 -14.13 20.31 8.01
CA GLN A 497 -14.63 21.37 8.86
C GLN A 497 -16.09 21.49 8.48
N GLU A 498 -16.93 20.86 9.30
CA GLU A 498 -18.34 21.22 9.45
C GLU A 498 -18.43 22.74 9.27
N MET A 499 -19.17 23.16 8.24
CA MET A 499 -19.58 24.54 8.12
C MET A 499 -20.31 24.87 9.43
N ASP A 500 -19.62 25.55 10.35
CA ASP A 500 -20.26 26.25 11.44
C ASP A 500 -21.24 27.22 10.77
N ASP A 501 -22.52 26.88 10.87
CA ASP A 501 -23.62 27.70 10.40
C ASP A 501 -23.47 29.10 11.02
N ALA A 502 -23.11 30.05 10.18
CA ALA A 502 -23.08 31.46 10.53
C ALA A 502 -24.53 31.94 10.71
N ARG A 503 -24.93 32.10 11.98
CA ARG A 503 -25.99 32.97 12.54
C ARG A 503 -27.36 33.01 11.86
#